data_AF-A0A101FIP5-F1
#
_entry.id   AF-A0A101FIP5-F1
#
_cell.length_a   1.000
_cell.length_b   1.000
_cell.length_c   1.000
_cell.angle_alpha   90.00
_cell.angle_beta   90.00
_cell.angle_gamma   90.00
#
_symmetry.space_group_name_H-M   'P 1'
#
loop_
_entity.id
_entity.type
_entity.pdbx_description
1 polymer ?
#
loop_
_entity_poly.entity_id
_entity_poly.type
_entity_poly.pdbx_seq_one_letter_code
_entity_poly.pdbx_strand_id
1 'polypeptide(L)'
;MGEIREDFYVKIFYRLGLEEEKAPEWFSQGLETSFILGREPIPKVIEEAILGKKEGDEVKIVLPPESAYGPHLPYLIKEVEMSSLKHPEKVKVGEWYDEVSPYGARISFKVLEVNGDKIKADFNHPAAGKNVVITLKVLEARPATPYEIMAAEIKACSGG
;
A
#
# COMPACT_ATOMS: atom_id res chain seq x y z
N MET A 1 -26.34 3.52 -15.56
CA MET A 1 -25.33 3.00 -14.61
C MET A 1 -25.74 3.47 -13.22
N GLY A 2 -26.01 2.53 -12.32
CA GLY A 2 -26.39 2.81 -10.94
C GLY A 2 -25.17 3.17 -10.10
N GLU A 3 -25.40 3.82 -8.97
CA GLU A 3 -24.38 4.10 -7.97
C GLU A 3 -24.00 2.80 -7.23
N ILE A 4 -22.73 2.69 -6.86
CA ILE A 4 -22.20 1.57 -6.06
C ILE A 4 -22.91 1.54 -4.70
N ARG A 5 -23.43 0.36 -4.37
CA ARG A 5 -24.15 0.05 -3.13
C ARG A 5 -23.91 -1.41 -2.75
N GLU A 6 -24.44 -1.84 -1.61
CA GLU A 6 -24.34 -3.22 -1.13
C GLU A 6 -24.74 -4.24 -2.21
N ASP A 7 -24.12 -5.43 -2.17
CA ASP A 7 -24.30 -6.52 -3.14
C ASP A 7 -23.87 -6.16 -4.58
N PHE A 8 -23.02 -5.15 -4.76
CA PHE A 8 -22.37 -4.89 -6.05
C PHE A 8 -21.02 -5.63 -6.13
N TYR A 9 -20.76 -6.22 -7.29
CA TYR A 9 -19.41 -6.58 -7.70
C TYR A 9 -18.70 -5.30 -8.11
N VAL A 10 -17.59 -5.01 -7.43
CA VAL A 10 -16.75 -3.85 -7.72
C VAL A 10 -15.34 -4.33 -8.02
N LYS A 11 -14.79 -3.90 -9.16
CA LYS A 11 -13.38 -4.04 -9.48
C LYS A 11 -12.74 -2.67 -9.41
N ILE A 12 -11.65 -2.54 -8.66
CA ILE A 12 -10.89 -1.31 -8.54
C ILE A 12 -9.43 -1.54 -8.90
N PHE A 13 -8.83 -0.52 -9.50
CA PHE A 13 -7.38 -0.34 -9.52
C PHE A 13 -7.03 0.68 -8.44
N TYR A 14 -6.03 0.41 -7.61
CA TYR A 14 -5.56 1.37 -6.62
C TYR A 14 -4.05 1.39 -6.53
N ARG A 15 -3.52 2.53 -6.11
CA ARG A 15 -2.10 2.73 -5.80
C ARG A 15 -1.97 3.50 -4.49
N LEU A 16 -0.92 3.18 -3.75
CA LEU A 16 -0.52 3.93 -2.58
C LEU A 16 0.57 4.93 -2.94
N GLY A 17 0.66 6.00 -2.18
CA GLY A 17 1.68 7.02 -2.32
C GLY A 17 1.90 7.72 -1.00
N LEU A 18 2.93 8.55 -0.93
CA LEU A 18 3.18 9.43 0.20
C LEU A 18 2.88 10.86 -0.25
N GLU A 19 2.32 11.66 0.64
CA GLU A 19 1.97 13.05 0.32
C GLU A 19 3.19 13.95 0.14
N GLU A 20 4.20 13.78 0.99
CA GLU A 20 5.35 14.70 1.09
C GLU A 20 6.54 14.31 0.23
N GLU A 21 6.66 13.03 -0.14
CA GLU A 21 7.85 12.53 -0.84
C GLU A 21 7.54 11.37 -1.80
N LYS A 22 8.52 11.01 -2.63
CA LYS A 22 8.41 9.85 -3.51
C LYS A 22 8.54 8.57 -2.67
N ALA A 23 7.50 7.74 -2.71
CA ALA A 23 7.53 6.42 -2.12
C ALA A 23 8.43 5.46 -2.94
N PRO A 24 8.95 4.39 -2.34
CA PRO A 24 9.68 3.38 -3.10
C PRO A 24 8.74 2.69 -4.10
N GLU A 25 9.28 2.27 -5.24
CA GLU A 25 8.49 1.76 -6.38
C GLU A 25 7.55 0.62 -5.96
N TRP A 26 8.05 -0.31 -5.14
CA TRP A 26 7.29 -1.44 -4.62
C TRP A 26 6.10 -1.06 -3.74
N PHE A 27 6.15 0.10 -3.08
CA PHE A 27 5.04 0.62 -2.28
C PHE A 27 4.01 1.34 -3.16
N SER A 28 4.49 2.05 -4.19
CA SER A 28 3.64 2.82 -5.10
C SER A 28 3.07 2.04 -6.28
N GLN A 29 3.33 0.72 -6.32
CA GLN A 29 2.85 -0.13 -7.39
C GLN A 29 1.31 -0.18 -7.40
N GLY A 30 0.74 -0.01 -8.58
CA GLY A 30 -0.70 -0.15 -8.78
C GLY A 30 -1.13 -1.62 -8.72
N LEU A 31 -2.22 -1.89 -8.01
CA LEU A 31 -2.79 -3.21 -7.84
C LEU A 31 -4.27 -3.18 -8.24
N GLU A 32 -4.72 -4.28 -8.82
CA GLU A 32 -6.14 -4.52 -9.09
C GLU A 32 -6.71 -5.48 -8.08
N THR A 33 -7.91 -5.19 -7.61
CA THR A 33 -8.66 -6.10 -6.75
C THR A 33 -10.14 -6.02 -7.07
N SER A 34 -10.87 -7.08 -6.77
CA SER A 34 -12.33 -7.11 -6.90
C SER A 34 -12.96 -7.77 -5.70
N PHE A 35 -14.13 -7.29 -5.32
CA PHE A 35 -14.86 -7.76 -4.15
C PHE A 35 -16.36 -7.51 -4.30
N ILE A 36 -17.13 -8.19 -3.47
CA ILE A 36 -18.57 -7.91 -3.28
C ILE A 36 -18.75 -6.97 -2.09
N LEU A 37 -19.28 -5.77 -2.36
CA LEU A 37 -19.46 -4.74 -1.34
C LEU A 37 -20.42 -5.19 -0.24
N GLY A 38 -20.01 -5.03 1.02
CA GLY A 38 -20.76 -5.46 2.20
C GLY A 38 -20.69 -6.96 2.52
N ARG A 39 -20.03 -7.77 1.68
CA ARG A 39 -19.91 -9.24 1.88
C ARG A 39 -18.48 -9.71 2.09
N GLU A 40 -17.52 -9.11 1.41
CA GLU A 40 -16.09 -9.43 1.55
C GLU A 40 -15.35 -8.37 2.39
N PRO A 41 -14.33 -8.76 3.18
CA PRO A 41 -13.58 -7.82 4.00
C PRO A 41 -12.73 -6.90 3.12
N ILE A 42 -13.01 -5.60 3.18
CA ILE A 42 -12.21 -4.54 2.56
C ILE A 42 -11.89 -3.44 3.56
N PRO A 43 -10.81 -2.67 3.36
CA PRO A 43 -10.53 -1.52 4.22
C PRO A 43 -11.71 -0.55 4.20
N LYS A 44 -12.25 -0.23 5.39
CA LYS A 44 -13.40 0.67 5.55
C LYS A 44 -13.24 2.02 4.84
N VAL A 45 -12.00 2.54 4.81
CA VAL A 45 -11.67 3.76 4.08
C VAL A 45 -11.97 3.66 2.57
N ILE A 46 -11.70 2.50 1.96
CA ILE A 46 -11.99 2.26 0.54
C ILE A 46 -13.49 2.09 0.34
N GLU A 47 -14.15 1.33 1.22
CA GLU A 47 -15.60 1.11 1.20
C GLU A 47 -16.38 2.44 1.22
N GLU A 48 -16.08 3.31 2.18
CA GLU A 48 -16.71 4.62 2.31
C GLU A 48 -16.43 5.54 1.11
N ALA A 49 -15.25 5.41 0.50
CA ALA A 49 -14.85 6.25 -0.63
C ALA A 49 -15.51 5.86 -1.95
N ILE A 50 -15.88 4.59 -2.14
CA ILE A 50 -16.51 4.09 -3.37
C ILE A 50 -18.04 4.07 -3.29
N LEU A 51 -18.63 4.11 -2.09
CA LEU A 51 -20.08 4.21 -1.93
C LEU A 51 -20.61 5.45 -2.67
N GLY A 52 -21.67 5.27 -3.46
CA GLY A 52 -22.23 6.34 -4.28
C GLY A 52 -21.46 6.68 -5.56
N LYS A 53 -20.28 6.09 -5.79
CA LYS A 53 -19.51 6.27 -7.03
C LYS A 53 -20.02 5.39 -8.16
N LYS A 54 -19.51 5.62 -9.36
CA LYS A 54 -19.86 4.87 -10.57
C LYS A 54 -18.61 4.29 -11.23
N GLU A 55 -18.83 3.34 -12.13
CA GLU A 55 -17.77 2.85 -13.01
C GLU A 55 -17.08 4.01 -13.75
N GLY A 56 -15.75 3.97 -13.78
CA GLY A 56 -14.91 5.02 -14.36
C GLY A 56 -14.51 6.14 -13.39
N ASP A 57 -15.17 6.27 -12.24
CA ASP A 57 -14.82 7.30 -11.26
C ASP A 57 -13.42 7.05 -10.65
N GLU A 58 -12.70 8.14 -10.42
CA GLU A 58 -11.44 8.15 -9.69
C GLU A 58 -11.63 8.85 -8.34
N VAL A 59 -11.07 8.27 -7.30
CA VAL A 59 -11.15 8.80 -5.93
C VAL A 59 -9.74 8.87 -5.35
N LYS A 60 -9.47 9.97 -4.64
CA LYS A 60 -8.23 10.17 -3.90
C LYS A 60 -8.57 10.28 -2.42
N ILE A 61 -7.92 9.47 -1.61
CA ILE A 61 -8.10 9.44 -0.16
C ILE A 61 -6.77 9.75 0.49
N VAL A 62 -6.77 10.58 1.53
CA VAL A 62 -5.59 10.88 2.33
C VAL A 62 -5.80 10.29 3.71
N LEU A 63 -4.89 9.41 4.12
CA LEU A 63 -4.88 8.76 5.41
C LEU A 63 -3.79 9.36 6.28
N PRO A 64 -4.11 9.83 7.50
CA PRO A 64 -3.10 10.26 8.45
C PRO A 64 -2.27 9.04 8.92
N PRO A 65 -1.07 9.27 9.50
CA PRO A 65 -0.16 8.19 9.88
C PRO A 65 -0.79 7.18 10.84
N GLU A 66 -1.60 7.69 11.78
CA GLU A 66 -2.30 6.90 12.80
C GLU A 66 -3.31 5.89 12.21
N SER A 67 -3.88 6.22 11.05
CA SER A 67 -4.84 5.35 10.33
C SER A 67 -4.19 4.51 9.23
N ALA A 68 -2.87 4.64 9.04
CA ALA A 68 -2.12 3.98 7.99
C ALA A 68 -1.10 2.99 8.56
N TYR A 69 0.12 3.45 8.82
CA TYR A 69 1.26 2.60 9.21
C TYR A 69 1.86 2.96 10.57
N GLY A 70 1.20 3.83 11.33
CA GLY A 70 1.62 4.23 12.66
C GLY A 70 2.75 5.27 12.66
N PRO A 71 3.35 5.53 13.84
CA PRO A 71 4.40 6.53 13.99
C PRO A 71 5.72 6.08 13.38
N HIS A 72 6.56 7.06 13.05
CA HIS A 72 7.97 6.81 12.75
C HIS A 72 8.72 6.45 14.03
N LEU A 73 9.53 5.40 13.97
CA LEU A 73 10.19 4.78 15.11
C LEU A 73 11.70 5.06 15.05
N PRO A 74 12.25 5.93 15.92
CA PRO A 74 13.66 6.31 15.86
C PRO A 74 14.64 5.15 16.06
N TYR A 75 14.25 4.12 16.81
CA TYR A 75 15.08 2.94 17.06
C TYR A 75 15.23 2.00 15.86
N LEU A 76 14.46 2.22 14.79
CA LEU A 76 14.63 1.54 13.50
C LEU A 76 15.66 2.25 12.60
N ILE A 77 16.18 3.40 13.02
CA ILE A 77 17.33 4.02 12.37
C ILE A 77 18.60 3.31 12.89
N LYS A 78 19.39 2.75 11.98
CA LYS A 78 20.60 2.00 12.29
C LYS A 78 21.76 2.41 11.40
N GLU A 79 22.97 2.24 11.92
CA GLU A 79 24.17 2.35 11.10
C GLU A 79 24.40 1.05 10.34
N VAL A 80 24.71 1.15 9.05
CA VAL A 80 24.99 0.03 8.16
C VAL A 80 26.33 0.27 7.49
N GLU A 81 27.17 -0.76 7.49
CA GLU A 81 28.47 -0.75 6.80
C GLU A 81 28.23 -0.82 5.29
N MET A 82 28.84 0.08 4.51
CA MET A 82 28.67 0.09 3.05
C MET A 82 29.17 -1.22 2.41
N SER A 83 30.14 -1.88 3.04
CA SER A 83 30.66 -3.20 2.65
C SER A 83 29.68 -4.37 2.84
N SER A 84 28.65 -4.18 3.67
CA SER A 84 27.61 -5.20 3.89
C SER A 84 26.52 -5.20 2.80
N LEU A 85 26.47 -4.14 2.00
CA LEU A 85 25.52 -3.98 0.91
C LEU A 85 26.02 -4.68 -0.35
N LYS A 86 25.10 -5.29 -1.10
CA LYS A 86 25.45 -5.94 -2.37
C LYS A 86 25.75 -4.93 -3.48
N HIS A 87 25.08 -3.78 -3.44
CA HIS A 87 25.15 -2.73 -4.47
C HIS A 87 25.43 -1.35 -3.84
N PRO A 88 26.56 -1.15 -3.15
CA PRO A 88 26.88 0.11 -2.47
C PRO A 88 26.87 1.33 -3.41
N GLU A 89 27.12 1.13 -4.71
CA GLU A 89 27.07 2.17 -5.74
C GLU A 89 25.68 2.80 -5.93
N LYS A 90 24.62 2.14 -5.47
CA LYS A 90 23.24 2.64 -5.55
C LYS A 90 22.84 3.49 -4.35
N VAL A 91 23.66 3.55 -3.30
CA VAL A 91 23.37 4.34 -2.10
C VAL A 91 23.39 5.83 -2.45
N LYS A 92 22.28 6.52 -2.21
CA LYS A 92 22.17 7.97 -2.34
C LYS A 92 21.37 8.54 -1.18
N VAL A 93 21.90 9.59 -0.56
CA VAL A 93 21.23 10.31 0.53
C VAL A 93 19.85 10.80 0.08
N GLY A 94 18.83 10.54 0.89
CA GLY A 94 17.44 10.88 0.63
C GLY A 94 16.67 9.87 -0.23
N GLU A 95 17.35 8.92 -0.87
CA GLU A 95 16.70 7.88 -1.67
C GLU A 95 16.49 6.58 -0.89
N TRP A 96 15.60 5.74 -1.44
CA TRP A 96 15.37 4.38 -0.96
C TRP A 96 16.41 3.44 -1.55
N TYR A 97 17.05 2.67 -0.69
CA TYR A 97 17.86 1.53 -1.08
C TYR A 97 16.99 0.26 -0.97
N ASP A 98 17.03 -0.59 -1.99
CA ASP A 98 16.40 -1.89 -1.96
C ASP A 98 17.25 -2.97 -2.63
N GLU A 99 17.37 -4.12 -1.96
CA GLU A 99 18.06 -5.29 -2.47
C GLU A 99 17.36 -6.57 -2.04
N VAL A 100 17.58 -7.65 -2.79
CA VAL A 100 17.15 -9.00 -2.40
C VAL A 100 18.39 -9.77 -1.99
N SER A 101 18.43 -10.17 -0.72
CA SER A 101 19.51 -11.00 -0.18
C SER A 101 19.56 -12.36 -0.89
N PRO A 102 20.69 -13.07 -0.86
CA PRO A 102 20.82 -14.40 -1.47
C PRO A 102 19.81 -15.44 -0.94
N TYR A 103 19.27 -15.23 0.26
CA TYR A 103 18.26 -16.08 0.90
C TYR A 103 16.82 -15.67 0.58
N GLY A 104 16.62 -14.71 -0.33
CA GLY A 104 15.30 -14.25 -0.77
C GLY A 104 14.66 -13.17 0.11
N ALA A 105 15.27 -12.83 1.25
CA ALA A 105 14.79 -11.73 2.09
C ALA A 105 15.09 -10.38 1.42
N ARG A 106 14.08 -9.53 1.30
CA ARG A 106 14.24 -8.15 0.79
C ARG A 106 14.72 -7.24 1.92
N ILE A 107 15.79 -6.52 1.67
CA ILE A 107 16.28 -5.46 2.55
C ILE A 107 15.91 -4.14 1.89
N SER A 108 15.18 -3.28 2.60
CA SER A 108 14.84 -1.94 2.11
C SER A 108 14.90 -0.93 3.25
N PHE A 109 15.53 0.21 3.00
CA PHE A 109 15.66 1.30 3.95
C PHE A 109 15.87 2.63 3.21
N LYS A 110 15.55 3.74 3.87
CA LYS A 110 15.86 5.08 3.37
C LYS A 110 17.26 5.51 3.84
N VAL A 111 18.08 6.03 2.94
CA VAL A 111 19.42 6.53 3.30
C VAL A 111 19.27 7.94 3.86
N LEU A 112 19.56 8.12 5.14
CA LEU A 112 19.51 9.43 5.79
C LEU A 112 20.81 10.20 5.59
N GLU A 113 21.96 9.53 5.80
CA GLU A 113 23.28 10.15 5.77
C GLU A 113 24.33 9.12 5.32
N VAL A 114 25.41 9.59 4.70
CA VAL A 114 26.59 8.78 4.32
C VAL A 114 27.81 9.38 5.01
N ASN A 115 28.48 8.58 5.83
CA ASN A 115 29.65 8.94 6.64
C ASN A 115 30.81 8.01 6.30
N GLY A 116 31.55 8.33 5.24
CA GLY A 116 32.68 7.52 4.79
C GLY A 116 32.24 6.12 4.37
N ASP A 117 32.67 5.11 5.13
CA ASP A 117 32.37 3.68 4.94
C ASP A 117 31.03 3.24 5.57
N LYS A 118 30.33 4.12 6.30
CA LYS A 118 29.06 3.81 6.97
C LYS A 118 27.93 4.70 6.48
N ILE A 119 26.71 4.19 6.60
CA ILE A 119 25.49 4.94 6.29
C ILE A 119 24.52 4.88 7.46
N LYS A 120 23.77 5.96 7.65
CA LYS A 120 22.63 6.00 8.55
C LYS A 120 21.39 5.59 7.76
N ALA A 121 20.92 4.37 8.00
CA ALA A 121 19.82 3.75 7.29
C ALA A 121 18.56 3.75 8.15
N ASP A 122 17.45 4.19 7.57
CA ASP A 122 16.14 4.19 8.22
C ASP A 122 15.30 3.01 7.72
N PHE A 123 15.09 2.03 8.60
CA PHE A 123 14.33 0.81 8.31
C PHE A 123 12.83 0.96 8.62
N ASN A 124 12.35 2.17 8.91
CA ASN A 124 10.92 2.41 9.03
C ASN A 124 10.19 2.06 7.73
N HIS A 125 8.94 1.62 7.87
CA HIS A 125 8.06 1.49 6.73
C HIS A 125 7.94 2.85 6.02
N PRO A 126 7.92 2.93 4.67
CA PRO A 126 7.94 4.21 3.93
C PRO A 126 6.85 5.19 4.34
N ALA A 127 5.70 4.67 4.75
CA ALA A 127 4.53 5.40 5.21
C ALA A 127 4.48 5.68 6.74
N ALA A 128 5.45 5.19 7.52
CA ALA A 128 5.47 5.42 8.95
C ALA A 128 5.66 6.92 9.25
N GLY A 129 4.78 7.47 10.09
CA GLY A 129 4.77 8.89 10.44
C GLY A 129 4.34 9.84 9.32
N LYS A 130 3.84 9.33 8.19
CA LYS A 130 3.48 10.15 7.01
C LYS A 130 2.04 9.95 6.56
N ASN A 131 1.50 10.97 5.91
CA ASN A 131 0.21 10.87 5.25
C ASN A 131 0.32 9.96 4.01
N VAL A 132 -0.53 8.94 3.96
CA VAL A 132 -0.63 8.03 2.82
C VAL A 132 -1.74 8.49 1.90
N VAL A 133 -1.41 8.58 0.62
CA VAL A 133 -2.36 8.92 -0.43
C VAL A 133 -2.77 7.64 -1.14
N ILE A 134 -4.05 7.29 -1.07
CA ILE A 134 -4.63 6.22 -1.87
C ILE A 134 -5.30 6.86 -3.09
N THR A 135 -4.84 6.49 -4.28
CA THR A 135 -5.56 6.83 -5.52
C THR A 135 -6.21 5.56 -6.03
N LEU A 136 -7.53 5.56 -6.17
CA LEU A 136 -8.30 4.43 -6.68
C LEU A 136 -9.13 4.84 -7.90
N LYS A 137 -9.36 3.87 -8.77
CA LYS A 137 -10.21 3.97 -9.95
C LYS A 137 -11.16 2.81 -9.96
N VAL A 138 -12.46 3.09 -10.08
CA VAL A 138 -13.47 2.07 -10.28
C VAL A 138 -13.39 1.60 -11.74
N LEU A 139 -12.96 0.35 -11.93
CA LEU A 139 -12.85 -0.27 -13.25
C LEU A 139 -14.16 -0.89 -13.70
N GLU A 140 -14.91 -1.48 -12.77
CA GLU A 140 -16.16 -2.17 -13.05
C GLU A 140 -17.07 -2.04 -11.84
N ALA A 141 -18.34 -1.71 -12.05
CA ALA A 141 -19.34 -1.69 -10.99
C ALA A 141 -20.70 -2.18 -11.49
N ARG A 142 -21.15 -3.33 -10.98
CA ARG A 142 -22.42 -3.94 -11.38
C ARG A 142 -23.06 -4.69 -10.22
N PRO A 143 -24.37 -4.97 -10.28
CA PRO A 143 -24.99 -5.93 -9.36
C PRO A 143 -24.25 -7.27 -9.38
N ALA A 144 -23.95 -7.81 -8.21
CA ALA A 144 -23.39 -9.14 -8.08
C ALA A 144 -24.43 -10.19 -8.46
N THR A 145 -23.97 -11.29 -9.03
CA THR A 145 -24.82 -12.45 -9.26
C THR A 145 -25.08 -13.20 -7.95
N PRO A 146 -26.19 -13.96 -7.84
CA PRO A 146 -26.44 -14.79 -6.65
C PRO A 146 -25.29 -15.75 -6.32
N TYR A 147 -24.60 -16.28 -7.34
CA TYR A 147 -23.45 -17.15 -7.17
C TYR A 147 -22.24 -16.43 -6.57
N GLU A 148 -21.98 -15.18 -6.98
CA GLU A 148 -20.87 -14.37 -6.43
C GLU A 148 -21.11 -14.01 -4.96
N ILE A 149 -22.36 -13.68 -4.60
CA ILE A 149 -22.75 -13.42 -3.20
C ILE A 149 -22.56 -14.68 -2.36
N MET A 150 -23.07 -15.82 -2.82
CA MET A 150 -22.90 -17.09 -2.13
C MET A 150 -21.43 -17.48 -1.97
N ALA A 151 -20.60 -17.26 -3.01
CA ALA A 151 -19.17 -17.51 -2.94
C ALA A 151 -18.46 -16.62 -1.90
N ALA A 152 -18.83 -15.34 -1.82
CA ALA A 152 -18.32 -14.41 -0.80
C ALA A 152 -18.66 -14.87 0.62
N GLU A 153 -19.89 -15.30 0.87
CA GLU A 153 -20.35 -15.79 2.17
C GLU A 153 -19.63 -17.07 2.61
N ILE A 154 -19.37 -17.99 1.66
CA ILE A 154 -18.59 -19.22 1.93
C ILE A 154 -17.15 -18.89 2.33
N LYS A 155 -16.50 -17.95 1.62
CA LYS A 155 -15.15 -17.49 1.98
C LYS A 155 -15.12 -16.90 3.40
N ALA A 156 -16.10 -16.08 3.75
CA ALA A 156 -16.18 -15.47 5.07
C ALA A 156 -16.32 -16.53 6.19
N CYS A 157 -17.07 -17.61 5.95
CA CYS A 157 -17.26 -18.68 6.93
C CYS A 157 -16.07 -19.65 7.07
N SER A 158 -15.15 -19.71 6.10
CA SER A 158 -14.06 -20.70 6.06
C SER A 158 -12.70 -20.18 6.54
N GLY A 159 -12.61 -18.90 6.92
CA GLY A 159 -11.37 -18.25 7.37
C GLY A 159 -11.10 -18.26 8.88
N GLY A 160 -11.54 -19.30 9.60
CA GLY A 160 -11.32 -19.50 11.05
C GLY A 160 -10.15 -20.42 11.38
#